data_AF-A0A8J6KH39-F1
#
_entry.id   AF-A0A8J6KH39-F1
#
_cell.length_a   1.000
_cell.length_b   1.000
_cell.length_c   1.000
_cell.angle_alpha   90.00
_cell.angle_beta   90.00
_cell.angle_gamma   90.00
#
_symmetry.space_group_name_H-M   'P 1'
#
loop_
_entity.id
_entity.type
_entity.pdbx_description
1 polymer ?
#
loop_
_entity_poly.entity_id
_entity_poly.type
_entity_poly.pdbx_seq_one_letter_code
_entity_poly.pdbx_strand_id
1 'polypeptide(L)'
;MLILHMICFFLLFCCQSSKVLAKKELCYVPVIGWMWYFLEIVFCKRKWEEDRKTVVQGLLNLRDYPEHFWFLIHCEGTRFTEKKHEISMQVAEAKGLPKLKYHLLPRTKGFAVTVQSLRNVVSAVYDSTLNFRNNENPTLLGVLNGKKYHADLYVRRIPLEEVPENDQECAQWLHKVYQEKDALQEEYYKTGTYPGTAVIPRRRPWTLLNWLFWASLLSYPLCKVLANLLSSGSYLTLAVFALLMVIVSVGVRRMIGVTEIDRGSTYGNNENKQKQT
;
A
#
# COMPACT_ATOMS: atom_id res chain seq x y z
N MET A 1 4.84 2.27 0.74
CA MET A 1 3.40 2.36 0.42
C MET A 1 3.02 1.37 -0.66
N LEU A 2 3.39 1.50 -1.93
CA LEU A 2 3.02 0.49 -2.95
C LEU A 2 3.63 -0.90 -2.69
N ILE A 3 4.93 -0.98 -2.38
CA ILE A 3 5.59 -2.25 -2.03
C ILE A 3 5.08 -2.79 -0.70
N LEU A 4 4.92 -1.94 0.32
CA LEU A 4 4.37 -2.35 1.62
C LEU A 4 2.90 -2.79 1.51
N HIS A 5 2.08 -2.12 0.70
CA HIS A 5 0.73 -2.57 0.36
C HIS A 5 0.77 -3.85 -0.42
N MET A 6 1.64 -4.00 -1.41
CA MET A 6 1.74 -5.22 -2.20
C MET A 6 2.22 -6.39 -1.35
N ILE A 7 3.14 -6.16 -0.42
CA ILE A 7 3.63 -7.15 0.54
C ILE A 7 2.56 -7.45 1.59
N CYS A 8 1.83 -6.46 2.11
CA CYS A 8 0.72 -6.68 3.04
C CYS A 8 -0.44 -7.41 2.33
N PHE A 9 -0.76 -7.02 1.10
CA PHE A 9 -1.73 -7.68 0.22
C PHE A 9 -1.30 -9.12 -0.08
N PHE A 10 0.00 -9.37 -0.32
CA PHE A 10 0.51 -10.70 -0.65
C PHE A 10 0.73 -11.60 0.58
N LEU A 11 1.14 -11.03 1.73
CA LEU A 11 1.46 -11.77 2.96
C LEU A 11 0.24 -11.99 3.87
N LEU A 12 -0.66 -11.00 3.97
CA LEU A 12 -1.88 -11.12 4.79
C LEU A 12 -3.10 -11.54 3.97
N PHE A 13 -3.16 -11.21 2.68
CA PHE A 13 -4.42 -11.22 1.93
C PHE A 13 -4.35 -11.91 0.58
N CYS A 14 -4.16 -13.23 0.63
CA CYS A 14 -4.70 -14.13 -0.38
C CYS A 14 -6.24 -14.24 -0.25
N CYS A 15 -6.93 -13.10 -0.05
CA CYS A 15 -8.38 -12.99 0.09
C CYS A 15 -8.95 -12.23 -1.11
N GLN A 16 -10.10 -12.70 -1.57
CA GLN A 16 -10.72 -12.43 -2.87
C GLN A 16 -11.15 -10.96 -3.10
N SER A 17 -11.22 -10.13 -2.04
CA SER A 17 -11.68 -8.73 -2.13
C SER A 17 -10.97 -7.82 -1.14
N SER A 18 -9.84 -7.22 -1.53
CA SER A 18 -9.17 -6.17 -0.74
C SER A 18 -9.32 -4.81 -1.43
N LYS A 19 -9.87 -3.85 -0.69
CA LYS A 19 -10.13 -2.47 -1.08
C LYS A 19 -9.13 -1.56 -0.36
N VAL A 20 -8.79 -0.44 -0.97
CA VAL A 20 -7.72 0.43 -0.48
C VAL A 20 -7.98 1.89 -0.84
N LEU A 21 -7.41 2.82 -0.05
CA LEU A 21 -7.32 4.21 -0.46
C LEU A 21 -6.08 4.42 -1.35
N ALA A 22 -6.33 4.65 -2.64
CA ALA A 22 -5.28 4.82 -3.63
C ALA A 22 -5.10 6.30 -4.04
N LYS A 23 -3.91 6.63 -4.53
CA LYS A 23 -3.63 7.96 -5.11
C LYS A 23 -4.36 8.11 -6.44
N LYS A 24 -5.05 9.23 -6.69
CA LYS A 24 -5.82 9.44 -7.94
C LYS A 24 -4.97 9.26 -9.20
N GLU A 25 -3.72 9.64 -9.16
CA GLU A 25 -2.79 9.49 -10.29
C GLU A 25 -2.55 8.02 -10.68
N LEU A 26 -2.78 7.08 -9.77
CA LEU A 26 -2.66 5.64 -10.07
C LEU A 26 -3.81 5.15 -10.95
N CYS A 27 -4.96 5.84 -10.99
CA CYS A 27 -6.08 5.50 -11.87
C CYS A 27 -5.71 5.65 -13.36
N TYR A 28 -4.77 6.53 -13.69
CA TYR A 28 -4.33 6.78 -15.06
C TYR A 28 -3.24 5.80 -15.54
N VAL A 29 -2.74 4.93 -14.66
CA VAL A 29 -1.77 3.90 -15.05
C VAL A 29 -2.52 2.85 -15.87
N PRO A 30 -2.15 2.62 -17.15
CA PRO A 30 -2.85 1.65 -17.99
C PRO A 30 -2.75 0.25 -17.37
N VAL A 31 -3.79 -0.56 -17.61
CA VAL A 31 -3.97 -1.91 -17.04
C VAL A 31 -4.20 -1.89 -15.54
N ILE A 32 -3.21 -1.50 -14.72
CA ILE A 32 -3.29 -1.59 -13.25
C ILE A 32 -4.29 -0.57 -12.68
N GLY A 33 -4.24 0.68 -13.14
CA GLY A 33 -5.15 1.74 -12.69
C GLY A 33 -6.59 1.47 -13.08
N TRP A 34 -6.79 0.94 -14.29
CA TRP A 34 -8.11 0.55 -14.79
C TRP A 34 -8.65 -0.66 -14.04
N MET A 35 -7.81 -1.69 -13.80
CA MET A 35 -8.17 -2.82 -12.95
C MET A 35 -8.63 -2.34 -11.57
N TRP A 36 -7.89 -1.42 -10.94
CA TRP A 36 -8.28 -0.87 -9.64
C TRP A 36 -9.58 -0.07 -9.69
N TYR A 37 -9.82 0.68 -10.77
CA TYR A 37 -11.08 1.35 -11.01
C TYR A 37 -12.25 0.36 -11.08
N PHE A 38 -12.11 -0.73 -11.84
CA PHE A 38 -13.12 -1.79 -11.93
C PHE A 38 -13.27 -2.60 -10.64
N LEU A 39 -12.25 -2.65 -9.79
CA LEU A 39 -12.32 -3.24 -8.45
C LEU A 39 -12.92 -2.28 -7.40
N GLU A 40 -13.49 -1.15 -7.81
CA GLU A 40 -14.10 -0.13 -6.96
C GLU A 40 -13.17 0.36 -5.83
N ILE A 41 -11.88 0.51 -6.15
CA ILE A 41 -10.91 1.12 -5.24
C ILE A 41 -11.18 2.62 -5.13
N VAL A 42 -11.09 3.15 -3.91
CA VAL A 42 -11.38 4.57 -3.64
C VAL A 42 -10.14 5.41 -3.90
N PHE A 43 -10.23 6.35 -4.86
CA PHE A 43 -9.12 7.21 -5.26
C PHE A 43 -9.17 8.60 -4.61
N CYS A 44 -8.03 9.09 -4.12
CA CYS A 44 -7.89 10.38 -3.43
C CYS A 44 -6.77 11.25 -4.05
N LYS A 45 -7.00 12.57 -4.14
CA LYS A 45 -6.02 13.59 -4.54
C LYS A 45 -5.14 14.11 -3.38
N ARG A 46 -5.38 13.64 -2.15
CA ARG A 46 -4.72 14.08 -0.89
C ARG A 46 -5.07 15.50 -0.46
N LYS A 47 -6.18 16.04 -0.95
CA LYS A 47 -6.76 17.32 -0.49
C LYS A 47 -8.14 17.03 0.08
N TRP A 48 -8.26 17.16 1.39
CA TRP A 48 -9.47 16.78 2.12
C TRP A 48 -10.75 17.42 1.55
N GLU A 49 -10.70 18.72 1.24
CA GLU A 49 -11.86 19.47 0.73
C GLU A 49 -12.39 18.92 -0.61
N GLU A 50 -11.50 18.51 -1.51
CA GLU A 50 -11.89 17.93 -2.80
C GLU A 50 -12.29 16.45 -2.67
N ASP A 51 -11.61 15.71 -1.78
CA ASP A 51 -11.73 14.26 -1.69
C ASP A 51 -12.90 13.81 -0.80
N ARG A 52 -13.34 14.60 0.17
CA ARG A 52 -14.33 14.20 1.20
C ARG A 52 -15.58 13.56 0.58
N LYS A 53 -16.19 14.22 -0.40
CA LYS A 53 -17.41 13.71 -1.05
C LYS A 53 -17.17 12.39 -1.78
N THR A 54 -16.06 12.32 -2.52
CA THR A 54 -15.67 11.12 -3.29
C THR A 54 -15.37 9.93 -2.38
N VAL A 55 -14.65 10.18 -1.28
CA VAL A 55 -14.28 9.16 -0.30
C VAL A 55 -15.51 8.64 0.43
N VAL A 56 -16.38 9.53 0.91
CA VAL A 56 -17.62 9.13 1.59
C VAL A 56 -18.50 8.32 0.64
N GLN A 57 -18.72 8.78 -0.60
CA GLN A 57 -19.50 8.02 -1.57
C GLN A 57 -18.89 6.65 -1.86
N GLY A 58 -17.56 6.58 -2.04
CA GLY A 58 -16.86 5.31 -2.25
C GLY A 58 -17.04 4.35 -1.06
N LEU A 59 -16.92 4.84 0.17
CA LEU A 59 -17.13 4.04 1.37
C LEU A 59 -18.58 3.58 1.53
N LEU A 60 -19.56 4.41 1.18
CA LEU A 60 -20.97 4.04 1.18
C LEU A 60 -21.26 2.95 0.15
N ASN A 61 -20.68 3.04 -1.05
CA ASN A 61 -20.82 1.98 -2.06
C ASN A 61 -20.22 0.65 -1.57
N LEU A 62 -19.11 0.68 -0.82
CA LEU A 62 -18.51 -0.51 -0.21
C LEU A 62 -19.39 -1.14 0.86
N ARG A 63 -20.32 -0.37 1.44
CA ARG A 63 -21.25 -0.86 2.47
C ARG A 63 -22.24 -1.88 1.90
N ASP A 64 -22.61 -1.72 0.63
CA ASP A 64 -23.53 -2.59 -0.10
C ASP A 64 -22.79 -3.66 -0.93
N TYR A 65 -21.48 -3.84 -0.70
CA TYR A 65 -20.68 -4.82 -1.44
C TYR A 65 -21.08 -6.26 -1.03
N PRO A 66 -21.35 -7.16 -2.00
CA PRO A 66 -21.99 -8.45 -1.72
C PRO A 66 -21.09 -9.47 -1.01
N GLU A 67 -19.76 -9.30 -1.09
CA GLU A 67 -18.79 -10.21 -0.48
C GLU A 67 -18.05 -9.58 0.71
N HIS A 68 -17.44 -10.43 1.54
CA HIS A 68 -16.55 -9.96 2.59
C HIS A 68 -15.31 -9.28 2.00
N PHE A 69 -15.04 -8.05 2.44
CA PHE A 69 -13.90 -7.30 1.97
C PHE A 69 -12.99 -6.85 3.11
N TRP A 70 -11.73 -6.60 2.74
CA TRP A 70 -10.74 -5.98 3.60
C TRP A 70 -10.51 -4.56 3.15
N PHE A 71 -10.56 -3.59 4.06
CA PHE A 71 -10.27 -2.20 3.74
C PHE A 71 -8.94 -1.77 4.36
N LEU A 72 -7.96 -1.50 3.50
CA LEU A 72 -6.61 -1.11 3.93
C LEU A 72 -6.45 0.42 3.92
N ILE A 73 -6.09 0.97 5.09
CA ILE A 73 -5.76 2.37 5.27
C ILE A 73 -4.37 2.52 5.90
N HIS A 74 -3.51 3.35 5.28
CA HIS A 74 -2.22 3.74 5.85
C HIS A 74 -2.33 5.11 6.49
N CYS A 75 -2.57 5.17 7.80
CA CYS A 75 -2.93 6.42 8.48
C CYS A 75 -1.81 7.48 8.47
N GLU A 76 -0.53 7.13 8.34
CA GLU A 76 0.54 8.13 8.15
C GLU A 76 0.42 8.86 6.79
N GLY A 77 -0.22 8.20 5.81
CA GLY A 77 -0.47 8.70 4.46
C GLY A 77 0.78 8.84 3.58
N THR A 78 1.98 8.56 4.09
CA THR A 78 3.24 8.62 3.34
C THR A 78 4.22 7.55 3.82
N ARG A 79 5.31 7.33 3.07
CA ARG A 79 6.43 6.48 3.52
C ARG A 79 7.26 7.24 4.53
N PHE A 80 7.75 6.53 5.55
CA PHE A 80 8.76 7.03 6.47
C PHE A 80 10.04 7.42 5.72
N THR A 81 10.54 8.61 6.03
CA THR A 81 11.84 9.15 5.59
C THR A 81 12.28 10.12 6.67
N GLU A 82 13.57 10.17 6.99
CA GLU A 82 14.12 10.99 8.08
C GLU A 82 13.67 12.46 8.01
N LYS A 83 13.80 13.10 6.84
CA LYS A 83 13.30 14.47 6.61
C LYS A 83 11.83 14.68 6.98
N LYS A 84 10.95 13.70 6.66
CA LYS A 84 9.51 13.78 6.99
C LYS A 84 9.25 13.50 8.45
N HIS A 85 10.09 12.69 9.08
CA HIS A 85 10.03 12.44 10.50
C HIS A 85 10.34 13.72 11.27
N GLU A 86 11.40 14.45 10.92
CA GLU A 86 11.73 15.76 11.50
C GLU A 86 10.57 16.75 11.38
N ILE A 87 10.00 16.89 10.17
CA ILE A 87 8.83 17.76 9.94
C ILE A 87 7.64 17.28 10.79
N SER A 88 7.41 15.98 10.87
CA SER A 88 6.35 15.40 11.70
C SER A 88 6.57 15.69 13.19
N MET A 89 7.81 15.74 13.66
CA MET A 89 8.15 16.07 15.05
C MET A 89 7.90 17.55 15.36
N GLN A 90 8.24 18.45 14.43
CA GLN A 90 7.91 19.87 14.55
C GLN A 90 6.40 20.09 14.62
N VAL A 91 5.63 19.36 13.79
CA VAL A 91 4.16 19.41 13.82
C VAL A 91 3.59 18.81 15.11
N ALA A 92 4.23 17.78 15.68
CA ALA A 92 3.84 17.21 16.97
C ALA A 92 3.97 18.25 18.08
N GLU A 93 5.12 18.91 18.14
CA GLU A 93 5.43 19.94 19.13
C GLU A 93 4.49 21.15 19.02
N ALA A 94 4.24 21.64 17.80
CA ALA A 94 3.30 22.74 17.56
C ALA A 94 1.85 22.40 17.98
N LYS A 95 1.48 21.12 18.00
CA LYS A 95 0.15 20.64 18.40
C LYS A 95 0.08 20.14 19.83
N GLY A 96 1.19 20.16 20.58
CA GLY A 96 1.27 19.58 21.92
C GLY A 96 1.07 18.07 21.95
N LEU A 97 1.35 17.37 20.86
CA LEU A 97 1.26 15.91 20.77
C LEU A 97 2.62 15.28 21.13
N PRO A 98 2.63 14.06 21.70
CA PRO A 98 3.87 13.37 22.02
C PRO A 98 4.66 13.02 20.76
N LYS A 99 5.99 13.16 20.85
CA LYS A 99 6.93 12.86 19.77
C LYS A 99 7.07 11.34 19.63
N LEU A 100 6.84 10.83 18.42
CA LEU A 100 7.00 9.40 18.07
C LEU A 100 8.39 9.20 17.45
N LYS A 101 9.13 8.15 17.84
CA LYS A 101 10.51 7.92 17.39
C LYS A 101 10.57 7.20 16.04
N TYR A 102 9.71 6.22 15.82
CA TYR A 102 9.78 5.30 14.68
C TYR A 102 8.63 5.49 13.68
N HIS A 103 7.58 6.22 14.07
CA HIS A 103 6.40 6.47 13.26
C HIS A 103 6.21 7.95 12.93
N LEU A 104 5.51 8.22 11.83
CA LEU A 104 5.00 9.55 11.53
C LEU A 104 3.68 9.79 12.27
N LEU A 105 3.32 11.05 12.50
CA LEU A 105 2.02 11.37 13.06
C LEU A 105 0.88 10.88 12.15
N PRO A 106 -0.11 10.15 12.71
CA PRO A 106 -1.23 9.66 11.91
C PRO A 106 -2.17 10.79 11.49
N ARG A 107 -2.76 10.63 10.30
CA ARG A 107 -3.83 11.47 9.76
C ARG A 107 -5.18 10.91 10.24
N THR A 108 -5.77 11.58 11.22
CA THR A 108 -6.97 11.12 11.91
C THR A 108 -8.24 11.25 11.07
N LYS A 109 -8.39 12.32 10.28
CA LYS A 109 -9.62 12.60 9.49
C LYS A 109 -10.05 11.46 8.57
N GLY A 110 -9.11 10.89 7.82
CA GLY A 110 -9.41 9.81 6.87
C GLY A 110 -9.82 8.51 7.58
N PHE A 111 -9.20 8.24 8.74
CA PHE A 111 -9.55 7.10 9.58
C PHE A 111 -10.94 7.27 10.20
N ALA A 112 -11.22 8.43 10.82
CA ALA A 112 -12.52 8.71 11.44
C ALA A 112 -13.68 8.55 10.44
N VAL A 113 -13.57 9.16 9.26
CA VAL A 113 -14.62 9.02 8.22
C VAL A 113 -14.76 7.58 7.71
N THR A 114 -13.67 6.83 7.63
CA THR A 114 -13.71 5.40 7.26
C THR A 114 -14.46 4.59 8.31
N VAL A 115 -14.09 4.74 9.58
CA VAL A 115 -14.72 4.03 10.71
C VAL A 115 -16.20 4.38 10.80
N GLN A 116 -16.56 5.66 10.66
CA GLN A 116 -17.94 6.10 10.72
C GLN A 116 -18.78 5.56 9.55
N SER A 117 -18.22 5.55 8.33
CA SER A 117 -18.95 5.11 7.14
C SER A 117 -19.12 3.58 7.07
N LEU A 118 -18.13 2.83 7.57
CA LEU A 118 -18.11 1.36 7.53
C LEU A 118 -18.57 0.70 8.85
N ARG A 119 -19.02 1.50 9.83
CA ARG A 119 -19.62 0.98 11.05
C ARG A 119 -20.83 0.11 10.71
N ASN A 120 -20.98 -0.99 11.44
CA ASN A 120 -21.98 -2.05 11.22
C ASN A 120 -21.76 -2.98 10.01
N VAL A 121 -20.80 -2.69 9.13
CA VAL A 121 -20.41 -3.60 8.03
C VAL A 121 -19.10 -4.31 8.33
N VAL A 122 -18.13 -3.57 8.88
CA VAL A 122 -16.84 -4.14 9.26
C VAL A 122 -16.87 -4.53 10.74
N SER A 123 -16.42 -5.75 11.05
CA SER A 123 -16.47 -6.28 12.42
C SER A 123 -15.29 -5.87 13.30
N ALA A 124 -14.12 -5.56 12.73
CA ALA A 124 -12.92 -5.25 13.50
C ALA A 124 -11.89 -4.47 12.69
N VAL A 125 -11.07 -3.69 13.40
CA VAL A 125 -9.85 -3.08 12.90
C VAL A 125 -8.67 -4.00 13.20
N TYR A 126 -7.94 -4.38 12.15
CA TYR A 126 -6.70 -5.13 12.31
C TYR A 126 -5.53 -4.17 12.26
N ASP A 127 -4.88 -4.02 13.40
CA ASP A 127 -3.68 -3.25 13.48
C ASP A 127 -2.46 -4.14 13.20
N SER A 128 -1.72 -3.79 12.15
CA SER A 128 -0.62 -4.59 11.61
C SER A 128 0.67 -3.76 11.56
N THR A 129 1.75 -4.30 12.13
CA THR A 129 3.10 -3.71 12.10
C THR A 129 4.08 -4.70 11.48
N LEU A 130 4.73 -4.30 10.39
CA LEU A 130 5.65 -5.15 9.63
C LEU A 130 7.08 -4.64 9.80
N ASN A 131 7.98 -5.51 10.26
CA ASN A 131 9.41 -5.24 10.31
C ASN A 131 10.19 -6.23 9.47
N PHE A 132 11.23 -5.75 8.81
CA PHE A 132 12.20 -6.60 8.11
C PHE A 132 13.42 -6.78 9.00
N ARG A 133 13.86 -8.04 9.13
CA ARG A 133 15.11 -8.35 9.85
C ARG A 133 16.29 -7.69 9.13
N ASN A 134 17.33 -7.36 9.91
CA ASN A 134 18.56 -6.71 9.42
C ASN A 134 18.34 -5.32 8.80
N ASN A 135 17.19 -4.68 9.05
CA ASN A 135 16.87 -3.35 8.53
C ASN A 135 16.89 -3.27 6.98
N GLU A 136 16.69 -4.41 6.31
CA GLU A 136 16.65 -4.46 4.85
C GLU A 136 15.29 -4.06 4.32
N ASN A 137 15.22 -2.92 3.64
CA ASN A 137 13.99 -2.49 2.98
C ASN A 137 13.80 -3.25 1.66
N PRO A 138 12.67 -3.97 1.47
CA PRO A 138 12.43 -4.66 0.22
C PRO A 138 12.25 -3.65 -0.92
N THR A 139 13.03 -3.85 -1.97
CA THR A 139 12.87 -3.13 -3.23
C THR A 139 12.25 -4.07 -4.25
N LEU A 140 11.44 -3.54 -5.17
CA LEU A 140 10.81 -4.36 -6.21
C LEU A 140 11.87 -5.09 -7.05
N LEU A 141 12.97 -4.40 -7.39
CA LEU A 141 14.11 -5.00 -8.08
C LEU A 141 14.81 -6.08 -7.25
N GLY A 142 14.95 -5.89 -5.93
CA GLY A 142 15.51 -6.90 -5.05
C GLY A 142 14.68 -8.19 -5.03
N VAL A 143 13.35 -8.06 -4.96
CA VAL A 143 12.43 -9.20 -5.02
C VAL A 143 12.50 -9.89 -6.40
N LEU A 144 12.50 -9.12 -7.50
CA LEU A 144 12.61 -9.67 -8.85
C LEU A 144 13.95 -10.40 -9.10
N ASN A 145 15.03 -9.95 -8.45
CA ASN A 145 16.34 -10.60 -8.50
C ASN A 145 16.47 -11.80 -7.54
N GLY A 146 15.39 -12.21 -6.87
CA GLY A 146 15.39 -13.36 -5.97
C GLY A 146 16.04 -13.12 -4.61
N LYS A 147 16.23 -11.86 -4.19
CA LYS A 147 16.68 -11.56 -2.82
C LYS A 147 15.60 -12.02 -1.83
N LYS A 148 16.01 -12.79 -0.82
CA LYS A 148 15.14 -13.26 0.24
C LYS A 148 15.07 -12.20 1.33
N TYR A 149 13.85 -11.80 1.69
CA TYR A 149 13.60 -10.89 2.80
C TYR A 149 12.89 -11.65 3.91
N HIS A 150 13.38 -11.49 5.14
CA HIS A 150 12.75 -12.05 6.33
C HIS A 150 11.94 -10.95 7.00
N ALA A 151 10.62 -11.11 7.00
CA ALA A 151 9.71 -10.14 7.59
C ALA A 151 8.99 -10.77 8.78
N ASP A 152 8.98 -10.06 9.89
CA ASP A 152 8.16 -10.38 11.06
C ASP A 152 6.98 -9.41 11.06
N LEU A 153 5.78 -9.97 11.23
CA LEU A 153 4.52 -9.24 11.18
C LEU A 153 3.79 -9.44 12.50
N TYR A 154 3.53 -8.35 13.19
CA TYR A 154 2.65 -8.32 14.35
C TYR A 154 1.26 -7.88 13.91
N VAL A 155 0.23 -8.62 14.33
CA VAL A 155 -1.17 -8.29 14.05
C VAL A 155 -1.97 -8.39 15.34
N ARG A 156 -2.70 -7.32 15.67
CA ARG A 156 -3.71 -7.33 16.74
C ARG A 156 -5.09 -7.03 16.15
N ARG A 157 -6.10 -7.76 16.61
CA ARG A 157 -7.50 -7.54 16.24
C ARG A 157 -8.14 -6.66 17.31
N ILE A 158 -8.71 -5.54 16.89
CA ILE A 158 -9.45 -4.62 17.76
C ILE A 158 -10.91 -4.61 17.29
N PRO A 159 -11.87 -5.09 18.10
CA PRO A 159 -13.29 -4.98 17.79
C PRO A 159 -13.68 -3.53 17.46
N LEU A 160 -14.57 -3.33 16.48
CA LEU A 160 -14.92 -1.97 16.06
C LEU A 160 -15.71 -1.23 17.16
N GLU A 161 -16.33 -1.97 18.07
CA GLU A 161 -17.06 -1.47 19.24
C GLU A 161 -16.13 -0.72 20.22
N GLU A 162 -14.84 -1.07 20.26
CA GLU A 162 -13.85 -0.39 21.11
C GLU A 162 -13.37 0.94 20.50
N VAL A 163 -13.68 1.20 19.23
CA VAL A 163 -13.28 2.44 18.54
C VAL A 163 -14.36 3.51 18.78
N PRO A 164 -14.00 4.71 19.30
CA PRO A 164 -14.96 5.78 19.52
C PRO A 164 -15.62 6.29 18.24
N GLU A 165 -16.87 6.76 18.34
CA GLU A 165 -17.63 7.33 17.22
C GLU A 165 -17.35 8.81 16.98
N ASN A 166 -17.06 9.55 18.06
CA ASN A 166 -16.82 10.97 17.99
C ASN A 166 -15.46 11.25 17.31
N ASP A 167 -15.42 12.16 16.34
CA ASP A 167 -14.22 12.50 15.55
C ASP A 167 -13.01 12.85 16.44
N GLN A 168 -13.24 13.57 17.55
CA GLN A 168 -12.18 13.99 18.45
C GLN A 168 -11.63 12.82 19.28
N GLU A 169 -12.52 11.97 19.80
CA GLU A 169 -12.14 10.79 20.58
C GLU A 169 -11.48 9.73 19.69
N CYS A 170 -11.96 9.55 18.46
CA CYS A 170 -11.37 8.68 17.46
C CYS A 170 -9.95 9.16 17.08
N ALA A 171 -9.74 10.48 16.97
CA ALA A 171 -8.42 11.05 16.77
C ALA A 171 -7.47 10.76 17.94
N GLN A 172 -7.94 10.95 19.18
CA GLN A 172 -7.15 10.64 20.40
C GLN A 172 -6.83 9.15 20.50
N TRP A 173 -7.81 8.28 20.24
CA TRP A 173 -7.66 6.84 20.20
C TRP A 173 -6.59 6.43 19.18
N LEU A 174 -6.63 7.00 17.96
CA LEU A 174 -5.64 6.69 16.94
C LEU A 174 -4.23 7.16 17.34
N HIS A 175 -4.12 8.33 17.99
CA HIS A 175 -2.84 8.79 18.53
C HIS A 175 -2.31 7.84 19.61
N LYS A 176 -3.15 7.34 20.52
CA LYS A 176 -2.78 6.36 21.53
C LYS A 176 -2.31 5.03 20.90
N VAL A 177 -3.05 4.52 19.93
CA VAL A 177 -2.68 3.33 19.14
C VAL A 177 -1.29 3.48 18.52
N TYR A 178 -0.97 4.67 17.98
CA TYR A 178 0.35 4.95 17.40
C TYR A 178 1.46 5.08 18.45
N GLN A 179 1.17 5.55 19.66
CA GLN A 179 2.15 5.55 20.76
C GLN A 179 2.48 4.11 21.20
N GLU A 180 1.47 3.25 21.31
CA GLU A 180 1.66 1.83 21.63
C GLU A 180 2.48 1.13 20.54
N LYS A 181 2.24 1.43 19.26
CA LYS A 181 3.07 0.94 18.15
C LYS A 181 4.51 1.40 18.25
N ASP A 182 4.74 2.65 18.63
CA ASP A 182 6.08 3.21 18.76
C ASP A 182 6.87 2.51 19.88
N ALA A 183 6.20 2.25 21.00
CA ALA A 183 6.78 1.46 22.09
C ALA A 183 7.06 0.01 21.69
N LEU A 184 6.13 -0.63 20.97
CA LEU A 184 6.29 -1.99 20.43
C LEU A 184 7.48 -2.06 19.46
N GLN A 185 7.64 -1.04 18.63
CA GLN A 185 8.75 -0.92 17.70
C GLN A 185 10.08 -0.75 18.44
N GLU A 186 10.11 0.05 19.51
CA GLU A 186 11.28 0.19 20.37
C GLU A 186 11.70 -1.14 21.01
N GLU A 187 10.72 -1.91 21.51
CA GLU A 187 10.96 -3.24 22.09
C GLU A 187 11.46 -4.23 21.04
N TYR A 188 10.89 -4.21 19.83
CA TYR A 188 11.34 -5.04 18.73
C TYR A 188 12.79 -4.74 18.34
N TYR A 189 13.20 -3.46 18.32
CA TYR A 189 14.61 -3.11 18.06
C TYR A 189 15.57 -3.58 19.16
N LYS A 190 15.10 -3.72 20.41
CA LYS A 190 15.91 -4.22 21.54
C LYS A 190 15.99 -5.74 21.59
N THR A 191 14.87 -6.43 21.36
CA THR A 191 14.73 -7.89 21.54
C THR A 191 14.87 -8.68 20.25
N GLY A 192 14.57 -8.05 19.10
CA GLY A 192 14.53 -8.69 17.78
C GLY A 192 13.28 -9.53 17.52
N THR A 193 12.29 -9.51 18.43
CA THR A 193 11.05 -10.30 18.32
C THR A 193 9.85 -9.50 18.80
N TYR A 194 8.68 -9.73 18.20
CA TYR A 194 7.42 -9.20 18.73
C TYR A 194 6.92 -10.03 19.92
N PRO A 195 6.16 -9.42 20.84
CA PRO A 195 5.51 -10.14 21.92
C PRO A 195 4.45 -11.11 21.38
N GLY A 196 4.37 -12.29 21.99
CA GLY A 196 3.37 -13.32 21.68
C GLY A 196 3.95 -14.57 21.00
N THR A 197 3.06 -15.48 20.62
CA THR A 197 3.43 -16.74 19.97
C THR A 197 3.58 -16.54 18.46
N ALA A 198 4.78 -16.84 17.95
CA ALA A 198 5.04 -16.75 16.52
C ALA A 198 4.25 -17.81 15.75
N VAL A 199 3.34 -17.38 14.88
CA VAL A 199 2.62 -18.26 13.97
C VAL A 199 3.28 -18.21 12.61
N ILE A 200 3.86 -19.33 12.18
CA ILE A 200 4.44 -19.45 10.85
C ILE A 200 3.35 -20.02 9.91
N PRO A 201 2.83 -19.23 8.96
CA PRO A 201 1.82 -19.73 8.04
C PRO A 201 2.40 -20.86 7.19
N ARG A 202 1.63 -21.94 7.02
CA ARG A 202 2.03 -23.05 6.13
C ARG A 202 2.09 -22.55 4.69
N ARG A 203 3.14 -22.96 3.98
CA ARG A 203 3.27 -22.68 2.53
C ARG A 203 2.11 -23.34 1.79
N ARG A 204 1.41 -22.57 0.96
CA ARG A 204 0.29 -23.05 0.15
C ARG A 204 0.79 -23.35 -1.28
N PRO A 205 0.91 -24.62 -1.69
CA PRO A 205 1.42 -24.95 -3.03
C PRO A 205 0.45 -24.56 -4.14
N TRP A 206 -0.85 -24.50 -3.85
CA TRP A 206 -1.90 -24.13 -4.80
C TRP A 206 -1.67 -22.78 -5.48
N THR A 207 -1.10 -21.80 -4.76
CA THR A 207 -0.77 -20.49 -5.34
C THR A 207 0.30 -20.60 -6.41
N LEU A 208 1.33 -21.42 -6.18
CA LEU A 208 2.38 -21.67 -7.15
C LEU A 208 1.85 -22.44 -8.36
N LEU A 209 1.02 -23.46 -8.13
CA LEU A 209 0.41 -24.25 -9.20
C LEU A 209 -0.51 -23.40 -10.08
N ASN A 210 -1.37 -22.58 -9.46
CA ASN A 210 -2.23 -21.64 -10.19
C ASN A 210 -1.40 -20.63 -11.00
N TRP A 211 -0.33 -20.09 -10.41
CA TRP A 211 0.57 -19.19 -11.12
C TRP A 211 1.24 -19.87 -12.33
N LEU A 212 1.76 -21.09 -12.15
CA LEU A 212 2.36 -21.88 -13.24
C LEU A 212 1.35 -22.19 -14.34
N PHE A 213 0.12 -22.53 -13.97
CA PHE A 213 -0.96 -22.77 -14.93
C PHE A 213 -1.23 -21.55 -15.81
N TRP A 214 -1.51 -20.38 -15.20
CA TRP A 214 -1.76 -19.16 -15.97
C TRP A 214 -0.53 -18.68 -16.74
N ALA A 215 0.67 -18.82 -16.17
CA ALA A 215 1.91 -18.49 -16.87
C ALA A 215 2.08 -19.35 -18.13
N SER A 216 1.85 -20.66 -18.03
CA SER A 216 1.94 -21.58 -19.18
C SER A 216 0.87 -21.27 -20.24
N LEU A 217 -0.37 -21.06 -19.81
CA LEU A 217 -1.52 -20.77 -20.69
C LEU A 217 -1.31 -19.47 -21.48
N LEU A 218 -0.78 -18.43 -20.82
CA LEU A 218 -0.50 -17.13 -21.45
C LEU A 218 0.81 -17.14 -22.25
N SER A 219 1.79 -17.97 -21.87
CA SER A 219 3.05 -18.08 -22.62
C SER A 219 2.87 -18.70 -24.00
N TYR A 220 1.98 -19.68 -24.16
CA TYR A 220 1.79 -20.39 -25.42
C TYR A 220 1.40 -19.45 -26.60
N PRO A 221 0.34 -18.62 -26.50
CA PRO A 221 0.00 -17.69 -27.59
C PRO A 221 1.09 -16.65 -27.81
N LEU A 222 1.77 -16.18 -26.74
CA LEU A 222 2.88 -15.25 -26.86
C LEU A 222 4.05 -15.86 -27.67
N CYS A 223 4.45 -17.08 -27.35
CA CYS A 223 5.49 -17.82 -28.07
C CYS A 223 5.08 -18.08 -29.53
N LYS A 224 3.81 -18.41 -29.79
CA LYS A 224 3.30 -18.62 -31.15
C LYS A 224 3.34 -17.33 -31.98
N VAL A 225 2.94 -16.20 -31.40
CA VAL A 225 3.04 -14.88 -32.03
C VAL A 225 4.50 -14.55 -32.32
N LEU A 226 5.41 -14.72 -31.36
CA LEU A 226 6.85 -14.50 -31.53
C LEU A 226 7.43 -15.38 -32.65
N ALA A 227 7.11 -16.67 -32.68
CA ALA A 227 7.59 -17.59 -33.71
C ALA A 227 7.09 -17.22 -35.10
N ASN A 228 5.80 -16.88 -35.23
CA ASN A 228 5.23 -16.40 -36.50
C ASN A 228 5.86 -15.08 -36.95
N LEU A 229 6.15 -14.17 -36.02
CA LEU A 229 6.75 -12.87 -36.31
C LEU A 229 8.19 -13.02 -36.82
N LEU A 230 8.98 -13.91 -36.19
CA LEU A 230 10.32 -14.28 -36.65
C LEU A 230 10.29 -15.01 -38.01
N SER A 231 9.32 -15.91 -38.21
CA SER A 231 9.17 -16.64 -39.47
C SER A 231 8.65 -15.79 -40.63
N SER A 232 7.97 -14.67 -40.35
CA SER A 232 7.38 -13.80 -41.38
C SER A 232 8.42 -13.07 -42.24
N GLY A 233 9.67 -12.95 -41.77
CA GLY A 233 10.77 -12.31 -42.49
C GLY A 233 10.59 -10.81 -42.80
N SER A 234 9.49 -10.20 -42.36
CA SER A 234 9.18 -8.80 -42.68
C SER A 234 9.87 -7.85 -41.70
N TYR A 235 10.87 -7.11 -42.18
CA TYR A 235 11.60 -6.10 -41.41
C TYR A 235 10.69 -5.05 -40.76
N LEU A 236 9.57 -4.69 -41.42
CA LEU A 236 8.61 -3.71 -40.88
C LEU A 236 7.91 -4.26 -39.64
N THR A 237 7.46 -5.52 -39.67
CA THR A 237 6.80 -6.15 -38.51
C THR A 237 7.75 -6.32 -37.32
N LEU A 238 9.01 -6.69 -37.59
CA LEU A 238 10.07 -6.78 -36.58
C LEU A 238 10.39 -5.41 -35.97
N ALA A 239 10.46 -4.35 -36.78
CA ALA A 239 10.71 -3.00 -36.31
C ALA A 239 9.57 -2.47 -35.42
N VAL A 240 8.31 -2.69 -35.80
CA VAL A 240 7.13 -2.31 -35.00
C VAL A 240 7.11 -3.06 -33.67
N PHE A 241 7.42 -4.36 -33.68
CA PHE A 241 7.49 -5.16 -32.46
C PHE A 241 8.63 -4.71 -31.54
N ALA A 242 9.82 -4.45 -32.08
CA ALA A 242 10.95 -3.93 -31.31
C ALA A 242 10.61 -2.56 -30.68
N LEU A 243 9.96 -1.66 -31.43
CA LEU A 243 9.49 -0.39 -30.91
C LEU A 243 8.50 -0.58 -29.75
N LEU A 244 7.55 -1.49 -29.88
CA LEU A 244 6.58 -1.81 -28.82
C LEU A 244 7.29 -2.34 -27.56
N MET A 245 8.28 -3.22 -27.70
CA MET A 245 9.08 -3.73 -26.57
C MET A 245 9.88 -2.61 -25.88
N VAL A 246 10.43 -1.66 -26.64
CA VAL A 246 11.09 -0.47 -26.07
C VAL A 246 10.10 0.39 -25.30
N ILE A 247 8.91 0.65 -25.86
CA ILE A 247 7.85 1.42 -25.18
C ILE A 247 7.43 0.73 -23.88
N VAL A 248 7.19 -0.57 -23.90
CA VAL A 248 6.83 -1.36 -22.72
C VAL A 248 7.96 -1.32 -21.68
N SER A 249 9.21 -1.52 -22.09
CA SER A 249 10.38 -1.48 -21.19
C SER A 249 10.56 -0.11 -20.52
N VAL A 250 10.45 0.98 -21.30
CA VAL A 250 10.49 2.35 -20.78
C VAL A 250 9.31 2.59 -19.82
N GLY A 251 8.10 2.12 -20.17
CA GLY A 251 6.91 2.20 -19.33
C GLY A 251 7.10 1.50 -17.98
N VAL A 252 7.61 0.26 -17.98
CA VAL A 252 7.91 -0.50 -16.76
C VAL A 252 8.96 0.21 -15.92
N ARG A 253 10.07 0.66 -16.51
CA ARG A 253 11.11 1.42 -15.77
C ARG A 253 10.55 2.70 -15.15
N ARG A 254 9.71 3.43 -15.89
CA ARG A 254 9.03 4.63 -15.38
C ARG A 254 8.10 4.29 -14.23
N MET A 255 7.37 3.18 -14.31
CA MET A 255 6.51 2.68 -13.23
C MET A 255 7.31 2.31 -11.98
N ILE A 256 8.45 1.63 -12.14
CA ILE A 256 9.37 1.31 -11.04
C ILE A 256 9.86 2.60 -10.39
N GLY A 257 10.25 3.62 -11.17
CA GLY A 257 10.67 4.92 -10.64
C GLY A 257 9.58 5.69 -9.88
N VAL A 258 8.29 5.46 -10.17
CA VAL A 258 7.17 5.99 -9.36
C VAL A 258 7.05 5.26 -8.01
N THR A 259 7.57 4.03 -7.91
CA THR A 259 7.58 3.25 -6.67
C THR A 259 8.81 3.50 -5.78
N GLU A 260 9.84 4.18 -6.29
CA GLU A 260 11.03 4.58 -5.53
C GLU A 260 10.73 5.67 -4.49
N ILE A 261 11.49 5.64 -3.40
CA ILE A 261 11.21 6.41 -2.18
C ILE A 261 11.45 7.91 -2.38
N ASP A 262 12.40 8.27 -3.25
CA ASP A 262 12.87 9.64 -3.45
C ASP A 262 11.82 10.55 -4.15
N ARG A 263 10.92 9.94 -4.95
CA ARG A 263 9.75 10.63 -5.55
C ARG A 263 8.49 10.56 -4.67
N GLY A 264 8.68 10.38 -3.36
CA GLY A 264 7.59 10.34 -2.40
C GLY A 264 6.83 11.68 -2.28
N SER A 265 5.69 11.65 -1.59
CA SER A 265 4.86 12.84 -1.31
C SER A 265 5.69 14.03 -0.78
N THR A 266 5.55 15.21 -1.38
CA THR A 266 6.13 16.49 -0.91
C THR A 266 5.41 17.06 0.32
N TYR A 267 4.40 16.38 0.83
CA TYR A 267 3.58 16.87 1.93
C TYR A 267 4.43 17.17 3.17
N GLY A 268 4.39 18.43 3.63
CA GLY A 268 5.20 18.94 4.74
C GLY A 268 6.55 19.53 4.33
N ASN A 269 7.06 19.25 3.12
CA ASN A 269 8.32 19.81 2.66
C ASN A 269 8.09 21.21 2.06
N ASN A 270 8.47 22.26 2.79
CA ASN A 270 8.34 23.65 2.34
C ASN A 270 9.39 24.06 1.28
N GLU A 271 10.45 23.26 1.06
CA GLU A 271 11.53 23.59 0.12
C GLU A 271 11.06 23.70 -1.34
N ASN A 272 10.02 22.95 -1.73
CA ASN A 272 9.49 23.00 -3.10
C ASN A 272 8.51 24.15 -3.36
N LYS A 273 8.00 24.83 -2.32
CA LYS A 273 7.18 26.03 -2.52
C LYS A 273 8.02 27.24 -2.98
N GLN A 274 9.31 27.26 -2.64
CA GLN A 274 10.21 28.37 -3.01
C GLN A 274 10.78 28.25 -4.45
N LYS A 275 10.62 27.11 -5.12
CA LYS A 275 11.05 26.94 -6.54
C LYS A 275 9.96 27.23 -7.57
N GLN A 276 8.77 27.66 -7.14
CA GLN A 276 7.64 27.98 -8.02
C GLN A 276 7.13 29.43 -7.86
N THR A 277 7.94 30.31 -7.26
CA THR A 277 7.76 31.76 -7.27
C THR A 277 8.97 32.40 -7.94
#